data_AF-A0A292SP33-F1
#
_entry.id   AF-A0A292SP33-F1
#
_cell.length_a   1.000
_cell.length_b   1.000
_cell.length_c   1.000
_cell.angle_alpha   90.00
_cell.angle_beta   90.00
_cell.angle_gamma   90.00
#
_symmetry.space_group_name_H-M   'P 1'
#
loop_
_entity.id
_entity.type
_entity.pdbx_description
1 polymer ?
#
loop_
_entity_poly.entity_id
_entity_poly.type
_entity_poly.pdbx_seq_one_letter_code
_entity_poly.pdbx_strand_id
1 'polypeptide(L)'
;MNNRRWYDKHRETRVALDLLKNLHSTIQSKLSNDIINVASAIKTVHRENDTAPLSIGLERVLGLYQTNKGRRWYDKQPDLSVAIKTISTLPESDYENIMEGICMSLK
;
A
#
# COMPACT_ATOMS: atom_id res chain seq x y z
N MET A 1 12.48 17.21 6.88
CA MET A 1 12.72 15.77 6.66
C MET A 1 12.47 15.47 5.19
N ASN A 2 13.47 15.00 4.44
CA ASN A 2 13.27 14.63 3.03
C ASN A 2 12.35 13.40 2.98
N ASN A 3 11.13 13.57 2.46
CA ASN A 3 10.26 12.44 2.11
C ASN A 3 10.98 11.64 1.02
N ARG A 4 11.52 10.46 1.38
CA ARG A 4 12.29 9.63 0.44
C ARG A 4 11.39 8.85 -0.50
N ARG A 5 10.11 8.72 -0.18
CA ARG A 5 9.11 7.99 -0.94
C ARG A 5 7.89 8.87 -1.14
N TRP A 6 7.22 8.68 -2.27
CA TRP A 6 6.02 9.43 -2.64
C TRP A 6 4.96 9.42 -1.53
N TYR A 7 4.78 8.28 -0.85
CA TYR A 7 3.79 8.12 0.21
C TYR A 7 4.28 8.52 1.61
N ASP A 8 5.58 8.82 1.80
CA ASP A 8 6.11 9.19 3.13
C ASP A 8 5.53 10.54 3.61
N LYS A 9 4.94 11.31 2.69
CA LYS A 9 4.25 12.57 2.98
C LYS A 9 2.94 12.36 3.76
N HIS A 10 2.31 11.18 3.67
CA HIS A 10 1.05 10.89 4.37
C HIS A 10 1.32 10.36 5.78
N ARG A 11 0.67 10.97 6.77
CA ARG A 11 0.86 10.60 8.18
C ARG A 11 0.29 9.21 8.46
N GLU A 12 -0.88 8.93 7.91
CA GLU A 12 -1.67 7.72 8.07
C GLU A 12 -0.89 6.51 7.53
N THR A 13 -0.17 6.66 6.41
CA THR A 13 0.72 5.61 5.90
C THR A 13 1.81 5.23 6.89
N ARG A 14 2.45 6.21 7.54
CA ARG A 14 3.49 5.93 8.54
C ARG A 14 2.92 5.20 9.75
N VAL A 15 1.76 5.63 10.23
CA VAL A 15 1.07 5.01 11.37
C VAL A 15 0.64 3.59 11.02
N ALA A 16 0.00 3.38 9.87
CA ALA A 16 -0.44 2.07 9.40
C ALA A 16 0.74 1.08 9.29
N LEU A 17 1.85 1.50 8.69
CA LEU A 17 3.05 0.65 8.58
C LEU A 17 3.65 0.34 9.95
N ASP A 18 3.63 1.26 10.91
CA ASP A 18 4.13 0.98 12.26
C ASP A 18 3.23 0.00 13.02
N LEU A 19 1.89 0.16 12.91
CA LEU A 19 0.93 -0.79 13.47
C LEU A 19 1.12 -2.20 12.87
N LEU A 20 1.22 -2.29 11.54
CA LEU A 20 1.48 -3.55 10.83
C LEU A 20 2.77 -4.24 11.30
N LYS A 21 3.83 -3.45 11.55
CA LYS A 21 5.13 -3.95 11.98
C LYS A 21 5.07 -4.67 13.33
N ASN A 22 4.19 -4.22 14.22
CA ASN A 22 4.05 -4.77 15.56
C ASN A 22 3.15 -6.01 15.64
N LEU A 23 2.47 -6.38 14.54
CA LEU A 23 1.64 -7.58 14.47
C LEU A 23 2.47 -8.85 14.33
N HIS A 24 1.93 -9.97 14.81
CA HIS A 24 2.50 -11.29 14.55
C HIS A 24 2.47 -11.61 13.04
N SER A 25 3.46 -12.35 12.55
CA SER A 25 3.62 -12.67 11.12
C SER A 25 2.36 -13.32 10.51
N THR A 26 1.70 -14.21 11.25
CA THR A 26 0.43 -14.83 10.83
C THR A 26 -0.68 -13.81 10.59
N ILE A 27 -0.78 -12.79 11.45
CA ILE A 27 -1.76 -11.71 11.31
C ILE A 27 -1.36 -10.81 10.13
N GLN A 28 -0.07 -10.49 9.99
CA GLN A 28 0.42 -9.73 8.84
C GLN A 28 0.05 -10.42 7.52
N SER A 29 0.24 -11.73 7.41
CA SER A 29 -0.14 -12.51 6.21
C SER A 29 -1.65 -12.48 5.96
N LYS A 30 -2.48 -12.68 6.99
CA LYS A 30 -3.94 -12.60 6.86
C LYS A 30 -4.38 -11.22 6.37
N LEU A 31 -3.88 -10.17 7.01
CA LEU A 31 -4.24 -8.80 6.69
C LEU A 31 -3.70 -8.37 5.31
N SER A 32 -2.57 -8.94 4.88
CA SER A 32 -2.05 -8.75 3.52
C SER A 32 -3.02 -9.25 2.46
N ASN A 33 -3.63 -10.43 2.67
CA ASN A 33 -4.66 -10.95 1.77
C ASN A 33 -5.90 -10.05 1.76
N ASP A 34 -6.34 -9.58 2.92
CA ASP A 34 -7.48 -8.65 3.02
C ASP A 34 -7.21 -7.35 2.26
N ILE A 35 -6.01 -6.77 2.41
CA ILE A 35 -5.57 -5.58 1.65
C ILE A 35 -5.60 -5.84 0.14
N ILE A 36 -5.09 -7.00 -0.32
CA ILE A 36 -5.08 -7.36 -1.74
C ILE A 36 -6.51 -7.50 -2.28
N ASN A 37 -7.41 -8.11 -1.50
CA ASN A 37 -8.82 -8.26 -1.88
C ASN A 37 -9.50 -6.89 -2.03
N VAL A 38 -9.30 -5.98 -1.07
CA VAL A 38 -9.82 -4.60 -1.16
C VAL A 38 -9.26 -3.89 -2.39
N ALA A 39 -7.95 -3.97 -2.62
CA ALA A 39 -7.32 -3.36 -3.79
C ALA A 39 -7.87 -3.91 -5.11
N SER A 40 -8.17 -5.21 -5.16
CA SER A 40 -8.72 -5.86 -6.34
C SER A 40 -10.16 -5.42 -6.60
N ALA A 41 -10.98 -5.31 -5.56
CA ALA A 41 -12.33 -4.77 -5.66
C ALA A 41 -12.33 -3.32 -6.20
N ILE A 42 -11.45 -2.46 -5.69
CA ILE A 42 -11.29 -1.08 -6.17
C ILE A 42 -10.91 -1.05 -7.66
N LYS A 43 -9.94 -1.89 -8.08
CA LYS A 43 -9.55 -1.99 -9.50
C LYS A 43 -10.70 -2.45 -10.40
N THR A 44 -11.53 -3.39 -9.95
CA THR A 44 -12.73 -3.82 -10.67
C THR A 44 -13.68 -2.65 -10.88
N VAL A 45 -13.99 -1.91 -9.81
CA VAL A 45 -14.86 -0.72 -9.88
C VAL A 45 -14.31 0.34 -10.83
N HIS A 46 -13.00 0.63 -10.79
CA HIS A 46 -12.42 1.61 -11.72
C HIS A 46 -12.48 1.16 -13.18
N ARG A 47 -12.31 -0.14 -13.44
CA ARG A 47 -12.39 -0.71 -14.79
C ARG A 47 -13.81 -0.62 -15.34
N GLU A 48 -14.81 -0.88 -14.51
CA GLU A 48 -16.22 -0.79 -14.90
C GLU A 48 -16.65 0.65 -15.19
N ASN A 49 -16.09 1.61 -14.46
CA ASN A 49 -16.44 3.03 -14.59
C ASN A 49 -15.51 3.83 -15.52
N ASP A 50 -14.48 3.19 -16.11
CA ASP A 50 -13.44 3.83 -16.93
C ASP A 50 -12.80 5.07 -16.26
N THR A 51 -12.62 5.00 -14.94
CA THR A 51 -12.10 6.12 -14.11
C THR A 51 -10.63 5.97 -13.74
N ALA A 52 -10.00 4.85 -14.10
CA ALA A 52 -8.59 4.62 -13.79
C ALA A 52 -7.70 5.56 -14.62
N PRO A 53 -6.79 6.32 -13.99
CA PRO A 53 -5.80 7.09 -14.75
C PRO A 53 -4.85 6.15 -15.50
N LEU A 54 -4.46 6.54 -16.72
CA LEU A 54 -3.54 5.77 -17.57
C LEU A 54 -2.14 5.58 -16.95
N SER A 55 -1.77 6.43 -15.98
CA SER A 55 -0.47 6.38 -15.30
C SER A 55 -0.59 6.84 -13.86
N ILE A 56 0.23 6.24 -12.99
CA ILE A 56 0.39 6.64 -11.58
C ILE A 56 1.48 7.70 -11.39
N GLY A 57 2.08 8.21 -12.48
CA GLY A 57 3.14 9.21 -12.44
C GLY A 57 4.55 8.62 -12.23
N LEU A 58 5.55 9.36 -12.73
CA LEU A 58 6.95 8.90 -12.82
C LEU A 58 7.56 8.55 -11.45
N GLU A 59 7.32 9.39 -10.43
CA GLU A 59 7.85 9.16 -9.09
C GLU A 59 7.39 7.83 -8.51
N ARG A 60 6.11 7.50 -8.69
CA ARG A 60 5.51 6.26 -8.18
C ARG A 60 6.00 5.05 -8.96
N VAL A 61 6.13 5.15 -10.29
CA VAL A 61 6.72 4.10 -11.13
C VAL A 61 8.16 3.80 -10.71
N LEU A 62 9.01 4.83 -10.55
CA LEU A 62 10.40 4.65 -10.11
C LEU A 62 10.47 4.11 -8.68
N GLY A 63 9.60 4.61 -7.79
CA GLY A 63 9.49 4.14 -6.42
C GLY A 63 9.13 2.65 -6.35
N LEU A 64 8.21 2.18 -7.20
CA LEU A 64 7.81 0.78 -7.35
C LEU A 64 8.94 -0.07 -7.92
N TYR A 65 9.61 0.38 -8.98
CA TYR A 65 10.76 -0.33 -9.55
C TYR A 65 11.88 -0.56 -8.51
N GLN A 66 12.18 0.46 -7.71
CA GLN A 66 13.19 0.38 -6.66
C GLN A 66 12.79 -0.56 -5.50
N THR A 67 11.51 -0.88 -5.31
CA THR A 67 11.05 -1.83 -4.26
C THR A 67 11.53 -3.24 -4.48
N ASN A 68 11.83 -3.61 -5.73
CA ASN A 68 12.34 -4.94 -6.04
C ASN A 68 13.73 -5.20 -5.42
N LYS A 69 14.39 -4.16 -4.90
CA LYS A 69 15.62 -4.29 -4.10
C LYS A 69 15.38 -4.75 -2.65
N GLY A 70 14.14 -4.89 -2.20
CA GLY A 70 13.79 -5.50 -0.91
C GLY A 70 14.33 -4.77 0.31
N ARG A 71 14.52 -3.45 0.23
CA ARG A 71 15.21 -2.67 1.28
C ARG A 71 14.34 -2.32 2.48
N ARG A 72 13.01 -2.44 2.37
CA ARG A 72 12.07 -1.99 3.40
C ARG A 72 11.81 -3.13 4.37
N TRP A 73 11.48 -2.81 5.62
CA TRP A 73 11.25 -3.84 6.64
C TRP A 73 10.14 -4.81 6.23
N TYR A 74 9.06 -4.28 5.63
CA TYR A 74 7.93 -5.08 5.17
C TYR A 74 8.20 -5.82 3.85
N ASP A 75 9.26 -5.44 3.10
CA ASP A 75 9.65 -6.20 1.91
C ASP A 75 10.18 -7.59 2.28
N LYS A 76 10.62 -7.77 3.54
CA LYS A 76 11.10 -9.06 4.09
C LYS A 76 9.97 -10.04 4.38
N GLN A 77 8.72 -9.58 4.42
CA GLN A 77 7.54 -10.43 4.55
C GLN A 77 6.85 -10.51 3.18
N PRO A 78 6.88 -11.66 2.48
CA PRO A 78 6.44 -11.75 1.08
C PRO A 78 5.01 -11.24 0.85
N ASP A 79 4.05 -11.67 1.68
CA ASP A 79 2.65 -11.31 1.52
C ASP A 79 2.44 -9.80 1.72
N LEU A 80 3.07 -9.22 2.73
CA LEU A 80 2.95 -7.81 3.05
C LEU A 80 3.63 -6.94 1.99
N SER A 81 4.78 -7.39 1.47
CA SER A 81 5.46 -6.77 0.33
C SER A 81 4.52 -6.68 -0.88
N VAL A 82 3.86 -7.79 -1.22
CA VAL A 82 2.90 -7.85 -2.33
C VAL A 82 1.69 -6.95 -2.07
N ALA A 83 1.14 -6.98 -0.86
CA ALA A 83 -0.01 -6.16 -0.49
C ALA A 83 0.29 -4.66 -0.63
N ILE A 84 1.40 -4.19 -0.04
CA ILE A 84 1.80 -2.77 -0.12
C ILE A 84 2.11 -2.34 -1.55
N LYS A 85 2.78 -3.19 -2.35
CA LYS A 85 3.01 -2.92 -3.78
C LYS A 85 1.70 -2.81 -4.54
N THR A 86 0.75 -3.71 -4.27
CA THR A 86 -0.56 -3.75 -4.93
C THR A 86 -1.33 -2.45 -4.70
N ILE A 87 -1.50 -2.02 -3.45
CA ILE A 87 -2.21 -0.76 -3.17
C ILE A 87 -1.43 0.45 -3.66
N SER A 88 -0.09 0.38 -3.72
CA SER A 88 0.74 1.46 -4.28
C SER A 88 0.55 1.66 -5.80
N THR A 89 -0.25 0.82 -6.47
CA THR A 89 -0.64 1.01 -7.88
C THR A 89 -2.01 1.67 -8.05
N LEU A 90 -2.76 1.89 -6.97
CA LEU A 90 -4.08 2.54 -7.00
C LEU A 90 -3.94 4.07 -7.15
N PRO A 91 -5.01 4.80 -7.49
CA PRO A 91 -5.04 6.25 -7.28
C PRO A 91 -4.62 6.65 -5.87
N GLU A 92 -4.05 7.85 -5.72
CA GLU A 92 -3.51 8.33 -4.44
C GLU A 92 -4.58 8.37 -3.33
N SER A 93 -5.79 8.80 -3.67
CA SER A 93 -6.95 8.81 -2.77
C SER A 93 -7.28 7.43 -2.23
N ASP A 94 -7.29 6.40 -3.08
CA ASP A 94 -7.62 5.03 -2.65
C ASP A 94 -6.53 4.43 -1.78
N TYR A 95 -5.27 4.72 -2.12
CA TYR A 95 -4.14 4.34 -1.27
C TYR A 95 -4.23 4.97 0.12
N GLU A 96 -4.52 6.27 0.20
CA GLU A 96 -4.71 6.99 1.47
C GLU A 96 -5.88 6.40 2.27
N ASN A 97 -7.03 6.19 1.63
CA ASN A 97 -8.22 5.63 2.26
C ASN A 97 -7.95 4.23 2.85
N ILE A 98 -7.19 3.39 2.15
CA ILE A 98 -6.79 2.08 2.68
C ILE A 98 -5.88 2.24 3.90
N MET A 99 -4.89 3.13 3.84
CA MET A 99 -3.97 3.36 4.96
C MET A 99 -4.69 3.92 6.19
N GLU A 100 -5.65 4.81 5.99
CA GLU A 100 -6.52 5.31 7.05
C GLU A 100 -7.40 4.20 7.61
N GLY A 101 -8.02 3.38 6.76
CA GLY A 101 -8.81 2.21 7.17
C GLY A 101 -8.01 1.23 8.03
N ILE A 102 -6.76 0.96 7.67
CA ILE A 102 -5.84 0.13 8.48
C ILE A 102 -5.59 0.80 9.84
N CYS A 103 -5.32 2.11 9.86
CA CYS A 103 -5.14 2.84 11.11
C CYS A 103 -6.37 2.76 12.01
N MET A 104 -7.57 2.91 11.46
CA MET A 104 -8.81 2.86 12.24
C MET A 104 -9.12 1.44 12.75
N SER A 105 -8.72 0.40 12.02
CA SER A 105 -9.00 -1.00 12.38
C SER A 105 -8.02 -1.57 13.39
N LEU A 106 -6.81 -1.00 13.50
CA LEU A 106 -5.71 -1.51 14.33
C LEU A 106 -5.33 -0.58 15.51
N LYS A 107 -5.96 0.60 15.60
CA LYS A 107 -5.92 1.46 16.79
C LYS A 107 -6.78 0.86 17.90
#